data_AF-D4N6X3-F1
#
_entry.id   AF-D4N6X3-F1
#
_cell.length_a   1.000
_cell.length_b   1.000
_cell.length_c   1.000
_cell.angle_alpha   90.00
_cell.angle_beta   90.00
_cell.angle_gamma   90.00
#
_symmetry.space_group_name_H-M   'P 1'
#
loop_
_entity.id
_entity.type
_entity.pdbx_description
1 polymer ?
#
loop_
_entity_poly.entity_id
_entity_poly.type
_entity_poly.pdbx_seq_one_letter_code
_entity_poly.pdbx_strand_id
1 'polypeptide(L)'
;MEYICESCGTLLMHSNQVTLDSMKDVHSQLCSVKRQNIATPVPQVPQKSTPNVQPSLSNTPSPSQMPNSPSAQQSTTVASAPGGQTTISLTGNGTTYSKIEGPIDPEFRSKRQVKGTFQGIKVWGPVDPPGQLGIWGTEVTVDFDICVADGACIEACPVNVYEWLDTPGHPASEKKPFMIREKDCIFCMACENVCPPQCVKIFQKGQ
;
A
#
# COMPACT_ATOMS: atom_id res chain seq x y z
N MET A 1 12.47 12.71 4.51
CA MET A 1 13.33 12.52 5.70
C MET A 1 13.98 11.15 5.66
N GLU A 2 15.16 11.05 6.27
CA GLU A 2 16.00 9.85 6.28
C GLU A 2 16.24 9.41 7.74
N TYR A 3 16.27 8.10 7.99
CA TYR A 3 16.61 7.51 9.28
C TYR A 3 17.46 6.26 9.09
N ILE A 4 18.57 6.16 9.82
CA ILE A 4 19.43 4.97 9.85
C ILE A 4 19.22 4.28 11.20
N CYS A 5 18.83 3.01 11.18
CA CYS A 5 18.70 2.24 12.41
C CYS A 5 20.07 2.02 13.05
N GLU A 6 20.25 2.46 14.29
CA GLU A 6 21.53 2.33 15.01
C GLU A 6 21.93 0.88 15.28
N SER A 7 20.97 -0.05 15.34
CA SER A 7 21.24 -1.46 15.65
C SER A 7 21.71 -2.27 14.44
N CYS A 8 21.17 -2.01 13.25
CA CYS A 8 21.44 -2.82 12.05
C CYS A 8 21.91 -2.02 10.83
N GLY A 9 21.97 -0.68 10.92
CA GLY A 9 22.36 0.19 9.83
C GLY A 9 21.32 0.31 8.69
N THR A 10 20.12 -0.28 8.82
CA THR A 10 19.09 -0.18 7.77
C THR A 10 18.64 1.27 7.59
N LEU A 11 18.60 1.71 6.34
CA LEU A 11 18.11 3.02 5.95
C LEU A 11 16.61 2.99 5.65
N LEU A 12 15.84 3.82 6.36
CA LEU A 12 14.43 4.08 6.13
C LEU A 12 14.26 5.52 5.64
N MET A 13 13.57 5.70 4.53
CA MET A 13 13.37 7.03 3.95
C MET A 13 11.91 7.19 3.49
N HIS A 14 11.27 8.28 3.90
CA HIS A 14 9.93 8.64 3.46
C HIS A 14 9.74 10.16 3.45
N SER A 15 8.90 10.66 2.55
CA SER A 15 8.62 12.10 2.40
C SER A 15 7.71 12.63 3.53
N ASN A 16 6.82 11.79 4.06
CA ASN A 16 5.94 12.10 5.18
C ASN A 16 6.56 11.69 6.52
N GLN A 17 6.59 12.61 7.50
CA GLN A 17 7.19 12.39 8.82
C GLN A 17 6.44 11.35 9.66
N VAL A 18 5.11 11.37 9.65
CA VAL A 18 4.28 10.43 10.43
C VAL A 18 4.51 9.01 9.93
N THR A 19 4.54 8.84 8.61
CA THR A 19 4.78 7.55 7.98
C THR A 19 6.20 7.06 8.24
N LEU A 20 7.20 7.95 8.18
CA LEU A 20 8.56 7.59 8.55
C LEU A 20 8.66 7.15 10.01
N ASP A 21 7.96 7.81 10.92
CA ASP A 21 7.96 7.43 12.34
C ASP A 21 7.25 6.08 12.58
N SER A 22 6.19 5.78 11.83
CA SER A 22 5.58 4.45 11.82
C SER A 22 6.53 3.38 11.27
N MET A 23 7.24 3.67 10.18
CA MET A 23 8.27 2.78 9.61
C MET A 23 9.40 2.50 10.62
N LYS A 24 9.85 3.52 11.36
CA LYS A 24 10.84 3.37 12.44
C LYS A 24 10.36 2.44 13.55
N ASP A 25 9.10 2.57 13.98
CA ASP A 25 8.55 1.77 15.06
C ASP A 25 8.45 0.29 14.66
N VAL A 26 7.87 0.00 13.49
CA VAL A 26 7.78 -1.36 12.96
C VAL A 26 9.17 -1.98 12.79
N HIS A 27 10.12 -1.21 12.24
CA HIS A 27 11.49 -1.67 12.09
C HIS A 27 12.15 -1.95 13.45
N SER A 28 11.98 -1.09 14.45
CA SER A 28 12.51 -1.29 15.81
C SER A 28 11.99 -2.57 16.45
N GLN A 29 10.71 -2.90 16.24
CA GLN A 29 10.10 -4.11 16.79
C GLN A 29 10.59 -5.38 16.09
N LEU A 30 10.86 -5.32 14.78
CA LEU A 30 11.22 -6.49 13.96
C LEU A 30 12.74 -6.62 13.70
N CYS A 31 13.54 -5.63 14.09
CA CYS A 31 14.98 -5.63 13.85
C CYS A 31 15.65 -6.84 14.50
N SER A 32 16.09 -7.78 13.66
CA SER A 32 16.66 -9.05 14.11
C SER A 32 17.97 -8.86 14.90
N VAL A 33 18.77 -7.85 14.54
CA VAL A 33 20.04 -7.53 15.22
C VAL A 33 19.78 -6.96 16.63
N LYS A 34 18.72 -6.15 16.79
CA LYS A 34 18.29 -5.65 18.10
C LYS A 34 17.75 -6.78 18.99
N ARG A 35 16.96 -7.70 18.43
CA ARG A 35 16.45 -8.88 19.15
C ARG A 35 17.55 -9.86 19.58
N GLN A 36 18.61 -10.03 18.78
CA GLN A 36 19.73 -10.91 19.11
C GLN A 36 20.59 -10.38 20.28
N ASN A 37 20.65 -9.06 20.48
CA ASN A 37 21.42 -8.45 21.57
C ASN A 37 20.73 -8.45 22.95
N ILE A 38 19.47 -8.89 23.06
CA ILE A 38 18.70 -8.89 24.32
C ILE A 38 18.69 -10.28 25.01
N ALA A 39 19.17 -11.33 24.34
CA ALA A 39 19.18 -12.68 24.90
C ALA A 39 20.53 -13.03 25.58
N THR A 40 20.67 -12.72 26.88
CA THR A 40 21.66 -13.40 27.73
C THR A 40 21.23 -14.86 28.02
N PRO A 41 22.18 -15.82 28.17
CA PRO A 41 21.87 -17.25 28.23
C PRO A 41 21.52 -17.72 29.66
N VAL A 42 20.53 -18.60 29.77
CA VAL A 42 20.21 -19.38 30.98
C VAL A 42 21.23 -20.53 31.14
N PRO A 43 21.79 -20.80 32.34
CA PRO A 43 22.71 -21.93 32.55
C PRO A 43 22.01 -23.29 32.40
N GLN A 44 22.56 -24.17 31.56
CA GLN A 44 22.10 -25.55 31.37
C GLN A 44 22.69 -26.49 32.44
N VAL A 45 21.85 -27.36 33.00
CA VAL A 45 22.23 -28.48 33.87
C VAL A 45 22.61 -29.71 33.01
N PRO A 46 23.62 -30.54 33.37
CA PRO A 46 24.16 -31.56 32.46
C PRO A 46 23.32 -32.85 32.42
N GLN A 47 23.00 -33.33 31.22
CA GLN A 47 22.50 -34.70 30.99
C GLN A 47 23.63 -35.64 30.52
N LYS A 48 23.57 -36.87 31.03
CA LYS A 48 24.57 -37.95 30.99
C LYS A 48 24.29 -38.92 29.83
N SER A 49 25.29 -39.10 28.94
CA SER A 49 25.72 -40.27 28.10
C SER A 49 24.71 -41.41 27.79
N THR A 50 24.55 -42.06 26.62
CA THR A 50 25.30 -42.38 25.35
C THR A 50 24.48 -43.51 24.61
N PRO A 51 24.85 -44.15 23.47
CA PRO A 51 25.48 -43.72 22.20
C PRO A 51 24.84 -44.34 20.90
N ASN A 52 25.42 -43.98 19.73
CA ASN A 52 25.56 -44.76 18.47
C ASN A 52 24.35 -44.80 17.50
N VAL A 53 24.44 -44.64 16.17
CA VAL A 53 25.44 -45.04 15.15
C VAL A 53 25.37 -44.11 13.92
N GLN A 54 26.54 -43.82 13.33
CA GLN A 54 26.79 -43.14 12.04
C GLN A 54 26.77 -44.15 10.86
N PRO A 55 26.56 -43.73 9.59
CA PRO A 55 27.71 -43.70 8.66
C PRO A 55 27.71 -42.51 7.66
N SER A 56 28.82 -41.75 7.58
CA SER A 56 29.78 -41.61 6.44
C SER A 56 29.27 -40.81 5.22
N LEU A 57 29.62 -39.52 5.10
CA LEU A 57 30.77 -38.95 4.36
C LEU A 57 30.74 -39.09 2.83
N SER A 58 30.53 -37.96 2.14
CA SER A 58 31.36 -37.53 0.99
C SER A 58 31.08 -36.06 0.61
N ASN A 59 32.11 -35.24 0.75
CA ASN A 59 32.20 -33.85 0.28
C ASN A 59 32.37 -33.79 -1.24
N THR A 60 31.80 -32.78 -1.92
CA THR A 60 32.52 -31.87 -2.86
C THR A 60 31.61 -30.72 -3.35
N PRO A 61 32.18 -29.60 -3.81
CA PRO A 61 31.56 -28.27 -3.82
C PRO A 61 30.84 -27.93 -5.14
N SER A 62 29.78 -27.12 -5.06
CA SER A 62 29.14 -26.51 -6.24
C SER A 62 29.74 -25.15 -6.57
N PRO A 63 30.08 -24.87 -7.84
CA PRO A 63 30.66 -23.60 -8.27
C PRO A 63 29.59 -22.53 -8.53
N SER A 64 30.01 -21.27 -8.31
CA SER A 64 29.30 -20.04 -8.66
C SER A 64 29.44 -19.68 -10.15
N GLN A 65 28.63 -18.70 -10.60
CA GLN A 65 28.73 -17.89 -11.84
C GLN A 65 28.13 -18.52 -13.12
N MET A 66 27.37 -17.83 -13.99
CA MET A 66 26.85 -16.46 -14.11
C MET A 66 25.72 -16.45 -15.19
N PRO A 67 25.27 -15.32 -15.78
CA PRO A 67 23.87 -15.01 -16.09
C PRO A 67 23.39 -15.54 -17.45
N ASN A 68 22.08 -15.62 -17.66
CA ASN A 68 21.51 -15.65 -18.99
C ASN A 68 20.29 -14.72 -19.07
N SER A 69 20.42 -13.69 -19.90
CA SER A 69 19.30 -13.05 -20.58
C SER A 69 18.56 -14.07 -21.44
N PRO A 70 17.29 -13.80 -21.78
CA PRO A 70 16.94 -13.87 -23.20
C PRO A 70 16.16 -12.64 -23.68
N SER A 71 16.63 -12.14 -24.82
CA SER A 71 15.92 -11.76 -26.04
C SER A 71 14.56 -11.05 -26.01
N ALA A 72 14.53 -10.04 -26.88
CA ALA A 72 13.41 -9.28 -27.36
C ALA A 72 12.31 -10.09 -28.06
N GLN A 73 11.16 -9.42 -28.17
CA GLN A 73 9.96 -9.70 -28.97
C GLN A 73 9.03 -10.80 -28.44
N GLN A 74 8.02 -10.35 -27.69
CA GLN A 74 6.66 -10.65 -28.12
C GLN A 74 5.70 -9.52 -27.76
N SER A 75 5.21 -8.87 -28.80
CA SER A 75 4.03 -8.03 -28.78
C SER A 75 2.84 -8.91 -28.38
N THR A 76 2.56 -8.99 -27.09
CA THR A 76 1.29 -9.51 -26.59
C THR A 76 0.38 -8.31 -26.37
N THR A 77 -0.61 -8.23 -27.24
CA THR A 77 -1.94 -7.62 -27.03
C THR A 77 -1.95 -6.43 -26.08
N VAL A 78 -2.08 -5.25 -26.66
CA VAL A 78 -2.56 -4.04 -25.99
C VAL A 78 -3.69 -4.47 -25.05
N ALA A 79 -3.40 -4.54 -23.75
CA ALA A 79 -4.42 -4.72 -22.73
C ALA A 79 -5.41 -3.59 -22.97
N SER A 80 -6.70 -3.94 -23.08
CA SER A 80 -7.78 -2.99 -23.25
C SER A 80 -7.53 -1.83 -22.29
N ALA A 81 -7.31 -0.62 -22.85
CA ALA A 81 -7.10 0.57 -22.05
C ALA A 81 -8.23 0.61 -21.01
N PRO A 82 -7.93 0.72 -19.70
CA PRO A 82 -8.95 0.71 -18.68
C PRO A 82 -9.62 2.08 -18.71
N GLY A 83 -10.57 2.24 -19.62
CA GLY A 83 -11.30 3.47 -19.83
C GLY A 83 -12.78 3.14 -19.88
N GLY A 84 -13.36 2.80 -18.73
CA GLY A 84 -14.82 2.76 -18.61
C GLY A 84 -15.43 4.14 -18.82
N GLN A 85 -16.75 4.24 -18.72
CA GLN A 85 -17.44 5.51 -18.93
C GLN A 85 -17.01 6.58 -17.90
N THR A 86 -16.73 7.80 -18.38
CA THR A 86 -16.52 8.99 -17.54
C THR A 86 -17.73 9.92 -17.68
N THR A 87 -18.36 10.27 -16.56
CA THR A 87 -19.54 11.15 -16.50
C THR A 87 -19.37 12.34 -15.54
N ILE A 88 -18.22 12.44 -14.86
CA ILE A 88 -17.86 13.59 -14.02
C ILE A 88 -16.70 14.39 -14.64
N SER A 89 -16.59 15.66 -14.26
CA SER A 89 -15.42 16.50 -14.55
C SER A 89 -14.58 16.69 -13.29
N LEU A 90 -13.25 16.76 -13.45
CA LEU A 90 -12.30 17.10 -12.38
C LEU A 90 -11.94 18.59 -12.35
N THR A 91 -12.47 19.37 -13.29
CA THR A 91 -12.29 20.82 -13.34
C THR A 91 -13.56 21.52 -12.87
N GLY A 92 -13.41 22.57 -12.07
CA GLY A 92 -14.51 23.38 -11.58
C GLY A 92 -14.01 24.62 -10.85
N ASN A 93 -14.88 25.21 -10.03
CA ASN A 93 -14.62 26.45 -9.29
C ASN A 93 -14.74 26.26 -7.76
N GLY A 94 -14.92 25.03 -7.29
CA GLY A 94 -15.03 24.71 -5.88
C GLY A 94 -13.69 24.88 -5.17
N THR A 95 -13.41 26.06 -4.65
CA THR A 95 -12.14 26.36 -3.94
C THR A 95 -12.35 26.68 -2.46
N THR A 96 -13.60 26.70 -1.99
CA THR A 96 -13.96 27.06 -0.60
C THR A 96 -13.86 25.89 0.37
N TYR A 97 -13.25 24.78 -0.04
CA TYR A 97 -13.18 23.55 0.73
C TYR A 97 -11.84 23.40 1.42
N SER A 98 -11.86 22.82 2.61
CA SER A 98 -10.67 22.44 3.37
C SER A 98 -10.51 20.93 3.34
N LYS A 99 -9.28 20.47 3.54
CA LYS A 99 -9.02 19.05 3.83
C LYS A 99 -9.90 18.61 5.00
N ILE A 100 -10.49 17.43 4.88
CA ILE A 100 -11.16 16.76 6.01
C ILE A 100 -10.22 15.73 6.64
N GLU A 101 -10.43 15.46 7.93
CA GLU A 101 -9.69 14.44 8.66
C GLU A 101 -10.45 13.10 8.60
N GLY A 102 -9.70 12.00 8.56
CA GLY A 102 -10.26 10.65 8.47
C GLY A 102 -10.68 10.07 9.83
N PRO A 103 -11.15 8.80 9.85
CA PRO A 103 -11.16 7.84 8.74
C PRO A 103 -12.31 8.04 7.74
N ILE A 104 -12.27 7.33 6.61
CA ILE A 104 -13.42 7.19 5.69
C ILE A 104 -14.63 6.60 6.45
N ASP A 105 -15.82 7.14 6.20
CA ASP A 105 -17.08 6.63 6.79
C ASP A 105 -17.45 5.26 6.20
N PRO A 106 -17.41 4.14 6.94
CA PRO A 106 -17.69 2.81 6.39
C PRO A 106 -19.11 2.67 5.81
N GLU A 107 -20.05 3.48 6.28
CA GLU A 107 -21.47 3.45 5.88
C GLU A 107 -21.79 4.48 4.78
N PHE A 108 -20.77 5.05 4.14
CA PHE A 108 -20.97 6.12 3.16
C PHE A 108 -21.89 5.70 2.00
N ARG A 109 -21.89 4.42 1.62
CA ARG A 109 -22.73 3.88 0.53
C ARG A 109 -24.23 4.06 0.77
N SER A 110 -24.64 4.10 2.03
CA SER A 110 -26.05 4.30 2.44
C SER A 110 -26.40 5.78 2.58
N LYS A 111 -25.41 6.65 2.80
CA LYS A 111 -25.59 8.07 3.12
C LYS A 111 -25.33 9.00 1.94
N ARG A 112 -24.49 8.58 1.00
CA ARG A 112 -24.02 9.40 -0.14
C ARG A 112 -24.67 8.95 -1.43
N GLN A 113 -24.92 9.94 -2.30
CA GLN A 113 -25.46 9.72 -3.64
C GLN A 113 -24.33 9.44 -4.63
N VAL A 114 -24.54 8.49 -5.54
CA VAL A 114 -23.64 8.32 -6.69
C VAL A 114 -23.80 9.52 -7.62
N LYS A 115 -22.72 10.26 -7.85
CA LYS A 115 -22.70 11.44 -8.72
C LYS A 115 -22.36 11.10 -10.16
N GLY A 116 -21.61 10.02 -10.36
CA GLY A 116 -21.25 9.55 -11.69
C GLY A 116 -20.14 8.52 -11.64
N THR A 117 -19.38 8.47 -12.72
CA THR A 117 -18.24 7.56 -12.89
C THR A 117 -17.07 8.30 -13.52
N PHE A 118 -15.85 7.83 -13.26
CA PHE A 118 -14.63 8.27 -13.93
C PHE A 118 -13.84 7.04 -14.37
N GLN A 119 -13.64 6.88 -15.67
CA GLN A 119 -13.02 5.70 -16.27
C GLN A 119 -13.66 4.37 -15.80
N GLY A 120 -14.97 4.38 -15.54
CA GLY A 120 -15.71 3.22 -15.03
C GLY A 120 -15.69 3.03 -13.51
N ILE A 121 -14.92 3.83 -12.77
CA ILE A 121 -14.91 3.86 -11.31
C ILE A 121 -16.06 4.73 -10.81
N LYS A 122 -16.84 4.22 -9.86
CA LYS A 122 -17.99 4.94 -9.27
C LYS A 122 -17.53 6.11 -8.39
N VAL A 123 -18.22 7.25 -8.47
CA VAL A 123 -17.92 8.42 -7.65
C VAL A 123 -19.13 8.81 -6.81
N TRP A 124 -18.91 8.94 -5.50
CA TRP A 124 -19.89 9.22 -4.47
C TRP A 124 -19.71 10.64 -3.96
N GLY A 125 -20.77 11.44 -4.06
CA GLY A 125 -20.71 12.86 -3.73
C GLY A 125 -20.70 13.18 -2.23
N PRO A 126 -20.62 14.46 -1.88
CA PRO A 126 -20.59 15.63 -2.78
C PRO A 126 -19.32 15.71 -3.64
N VAL A 127 -19.42 16.34 -4.81
CA VAL A 127 -18.31 16.61 -5.74
C VAL A 127 -18.45 18.04 -6.23
N ASP A 128 -17.48 18.88 -5.92
CA ASP A 128 -17.31 20.26 -6.40
C ASP A 128 -15.80 20.52 -6.62
N PRO A 129 -15.26 20.16 -7.80
CA PRO A 129 -13.83 20.24 -8.06
C PRO A 129 -13.35 21.70 -8.15
N PRO A 130 -12.06 21.97 -7.86
CA PRO A 130 -11.05 20.99 -7.44
C PRO A 130 -11.06 20.68 -5.94
N GLY A 131 -11.79 21.43 -5.12
CA GLY A 131 -11.68 21.42 -3.66
C GLY A 131 -12.42 20.30 -2.96
N GLN A 132 -13.43 19.70 -3.58
CA GLN A 132 -14.16 18.55 -3.05
C GLN A 132 -14.40 17.52 -4.15
N LEU A 133 -13.89 16.31 -3.95
CA LEU A 133 -13.89 15.22 -4.94
C LEU A 133 -14.67 13.99 -4.46
N GLY A 134 -14.98 13.90 -3.16
CA GLY A 134 -15.80 12.83 -2.60
C GLY A 134 -15.09 11.48 -2.51
N ILE A 135 -15.88 10.40 -2.50
CA ILE A 135 -15.38 9.02 -2.33
C ILE A 135 -15.46 8.28 -3.66
N TRP A 136 -14.40 7.57 -4.02
CA TRP A 136 -14.25 6.90 -5.31
C TRP A 136 -14.15 5.40 -5.11
N GLY A 137 -14.74 4.62 -6.01
CA GLY A 137 -14.69 3.16 -6.00
C GLY A 137 -15.98 2.46 -5.60
N THR A 138 -15.97 1.15 -5.76
CA THR A 138 -17.00 0.23 -5.25
C THR A 138 -16.34 -0.79 -4.33
N GLU A 139 -15.52 -1.70 -4.85
CA GLU A 139 -14.89 -2.77 -4.05
C GLU A 139 -13.69 -2.24 -3.26
N VAL A 140 -12.92 -1.38 -3.91
CA VAL A 140 -11.82 -0.64 -3.31
C VAL A 140 -12.20 0.82 -3.30
N THR A 141 -12.40 1.40 -2.12
CA THR A 141 -12.90 2.77 -2.02
C THR A 141 -11.85 3.68 -1.40
N VAL A 142 -11.70 4.89 -1.94
CA VAL A 142 -10.79 5.91 -1.40
C VAL A 142 -11.54 7.22 -1.28
N ASP A 143 -11.50 7.81 -0.10
CA ASP A 143 -11.99 9.17 0.13
C ASP A 143 -10.92 10.18 -0.32
N PHE A 144 -11.18 10.87 -1.42
CA PHE A 144 -10.24 11.83 -2.00
C PHE A 144 -10.16 13.11 -1.17
N ASP A 145 -11.19 13.43 -0.38
CA ASP A 145 -11.23 14.61 0.47
C ASP A 145 -10.35 14.43 1.73
N ILE A 146 -10.16 13.18 2.17
CA ILE A 146 -9.26 12.80 3.27
C ILE A 146 -7.82 12.52 2.79
N CYS A 147 -7.68 11.90 1.61
CA CYS A 147 -6.40 11.36 1.14
C CYS A 147 -5.32 12.45 1.02
N VAL A 148 -4.14 12.20 1.59
CA VAL A 148 -2.99 13.13 1.60
C VAL A 148 -1.88 12.74 0.62
N ALA A 149 -2.17 11.86 -0.35
CA ALA A 149 -1.21 11.34 -1.32
C ALA A 149 0.04 10.66 -0.70
N ASP A 150 -0.13 9.99 0.44
CA ASP A 150 0.98 9.33 1.13
C ASP A 150 1.65 8.22 0.28
N GLY A 151 0.84 7.44 -0.44
CA GLY A 151 1.34 6.40 -1.37
C GLY A 151 1.52 5.01 -0.76
N ALA A 152 1.45 4.83 0.57
CA ALA A 152 1.60 3.51 1.19
C ALA A 152 0.62 2.45 0.65
N CYS A 153 -0.59 2.84 0.28
CA CYS A 153 -1.57 1.93 -0.33
C CYS A 153 -1.15 1.40 -1.71
N ILE A 154 -0.40 2.18 -2.48
CA ILE A 154 0.13 1.77 -3.79
C ILE A 154 1.24 0.75 -3.59
N GLU A 155 2.22 1.08 -2.73
CA GLU A 155 3.37 0.21 -2.44
C GLU A 155 2.97 -1.12 -1.77
N ALA A 156 1.95 -1.08 -0.90
CA ALA A 156 1.48 -2.27 -0.20
C ALA A 156 0.58 -3.18 -1.06
N CYS A 157 0.16 -2.76 -2.25
CA CYS A 157 -0.78 -3.52 -3.06
C CYS A 157 -0.06 -4.58 -3.91
N PRO A 158 -0.19 -5.89 -3.62
CA PRO A 158 0.57 -6.93 -4.33
C PRO A 158 0.09 -7.15 -5.78
N VAL A 159 -1.07 -6.61 -6.14
CA VAL A 159 -1.70 -6.75 -7.46
C VAL A 159 -1.86 -5.41 -8.18
N ASN A 160 -1.19 -4.37 -7.69
CA ASN A 160 -1.12 -3.04 -8.32
C ASN A 160 -2.52 -2.47 -8.68
N VAL A 161 -3.47 -2.42 -7.75
CA VAL A 161 -4.82 -1.87 -8.02
C VAL A 161 -4.80 -0.37 -8.40
N TYR A 162 -3.80 0.35 -7.89
CA TYR A 162 -3.75 1.81 -7.92
C TYR A 162 -2.81 2.37 -9.00
N GLU A 163 -3.17 3.54 -9.49
CA GLU A 163 -2.31 4.45 -10.27
C GLU A 163 -2.41 5.86 -9.67
N TRP A 164 -1.50 6.77 -10.00
CA TRP A 164 -1.64 8.16 -9.59
C TRP A 164 -2.58 8.91 -10.53
N LEU A 165 -3.54 9.64 -9.95
CA LEU A 165 -4.39 10.59 -10.66
C LEU A 165 -4.10 11.99 -10.14
N ASP A 166 -3.84 12.93 -11.04
CA ASP A 166 -3.64 14.33 -10.69
C ASP A 166 -4.96 15.00 -10.31
N THR A 167 -4.95 15.71 -9.19
CA THR A 167 -6.09 16.46 -8.65
C THR A 167 -5.62 17.86 -8.24
N PRO A 168 -5.18 18.69 -9.20
CA PRO A 168 -4.56 19.96 -8.90
C PRO A 168 -5.54 20.92 -8.22
N GLY A 169 -5.07 21.63 -7.19
CA GLY A 169 -5.85 22.59 -6.41
C GLY A 169 -6.71 21.98 -5.30
N HIS A 170 -6.63 20.68 -5.04
CA HIS A 170 -7.34 20.05 -3.94
C HIS A 170 -6.61 20.26 -2.60
N PRO A 171 -7.29 20.74 -1.53
CA PRO A 171 -6.64 21.18 -0.29
C PRO A 171 -5.85 20.10 0.45
N ALA A 172 -6.23 18.83 0.32
CA ALA A 172 -5.53 17.72 0.97
C ALA A 172 -4.26 17.26 0.24
N SER A 173 -4.24 17.26 -1.10
CA SER A 173 -3.09 16.86 -1.93
C SER A 173 -3.40 17.04 -3.42
N GLU A 174 -2.37 17.35 -4.21
CA GLU A 174 -2.46 17.59 -5.67
C GLU A 174 -2.58 16.31 -6.53
N LYS A 175 -2.59 15.14 -5.90
CA LYS A 175 -2.78 13.84 -6.55
C LYS A 175 -3.45 12.85 -5.61
N LYS A 176 -4.02 11.76 -6.15
CA LYS A 176 -4.72 10.71 -5.40
C LYS A 176 -4.43 9.31 -5.96
N PRO A 177 -4.40 8.26 -5.11
CA PRO A 177 -4.33 6.89 -5.58
C PRO A 177 -5.67 6.50 -6.22
N PHE A 178 -5.66 6.37 -7.54
CA PHE A 178 -6.82 6.00 -8.34
C PHE A 178 -6.84 4.49 -8.58
N MET A 179 -7.87 3.85 -8.05
CA MET A 179 -8.10 2.40 -8.04
C MET A 179 -8.66 1.88 -9.37
N ILE A 180 -8.04 2.23 -10.49
CA ILE A 180 -8.52 1.89 -11.84
C ILE A 180 -8.69 0.36 -12.05
N ARG A 181 -7.86 -0.43 -11.36
CA ARG A 181 -7.94 -1.90 -11.35
C ARG A 181 -8.65 -2.45 -10.12
N GLU A 182 -9.67 -1.77 -9.59
CA GLU A 182 -10.35 -2.22 -8.35
C GLU A 182 -10.88 -3.67 -8.42
N LYS A 183 -11.22 -4.15 -9.63
CA LYS A 183 -11.70 -5.51 -9.87
C LYS A 183 -10.63 -6.59 -9.67
N ASP A 184 -9.35 -6.22 -9.72
CA ASP A 184 -8.22 -7.12 -9.48
C ASP A 184 -7.89 -7.25 -7.98
N CYS A 185 -8.60 -6.49 -7.13
CA CYS A 185 -8.42 -6.55 -5.69
C CYS A 185 -8.66 -7.97 -5.16
N ILE A 186 -7.68 -8.48 -4.42
CA ILE A 186 -7.74 -9.78 -3.75
C ILE A 186 -8.23 -9.68 -2.29
N PHE A 187 -8.75 -8.53 -1.88
CA PHE A 187 -9.30 -8.29 -0.54
C PHE A 187 -8.33 -8.60 0.61
N CYS A 188 -7.03 -8.30 0.45
CA CYS A 188 -6.00 -8.58 1.47
C CYS A 188 -5.98 -7.59 2.64
N MET A 189 -6.75 -6.49 2.58
CA MET A 189 -6.83 -5.43 3.59
C MET A 189 -5.53 -4.65 3.87
N ALA A 190 -4.45 -4.90 3.13
CA ALA A 190 -3.17 -4.23 3.36
C ALA A 190 -3.27 -2.70 3.20
N CYS A 191 -3.91 -2.23 2.12
CA CYS A 191 -4.06 -0.80 1.83
C CYS A 191 -4.95 -0.05 2.85
N GLU A 192 -5.92 -0.73 3.49
CA GLU A 192 -6.72 -0.16 4.58
C GLU A 192 -5.85 0.08 5.82
N ASN A 193 -5.02 -0.91 6.18
CA ASN A 193 -4.21 -0.84 7.39
C ASN A 193 -3.00 0.12 7.28
N VAL A 194 -2.37 0.22 6.11
CA VAL A 194 -1.17 1.07 5.93
C VAL A 194 -1.48 2.53 5.67
N CYS A 195 -2.74 2.88 5.37
CA CYS A 195 -3.13 4.25 5.02
C CYS A 195 -3.12 5.15 6.27
N PRO A 196 -2.21 6.14 6.39
CA PRO A 196 -2.12 6.94 7.63
C PRO A 196 -3.42 7.67 8.02
N PRO A 197 -4.14 8.36 7.09
CA PRO A 197 -5.41 8.98 7.44
C PRO A 197 -6.60 8.01 7.35
N GLN A 198 -6.35 6.71 7.13
CA GLN A 198 -7.39 5.67 7.02
C GLN A 198 -8.48 6.07 6.00
N CYS A 199 -8.07 6.56 4.82
CA CYS A 199 -8.99 7.01 3.78
C CYS A 199 -9.40 5.90 2.79
N VAL A 200 -8.90 4.68 2.98
CA VAL A 200 -9.19 3.52 2.13
C VAL A 200 -10.13 2.59 2.87
N LYS A 201 -11.19 2.12 2.20
CA LYS A 201 -12.07 1.05 2.72
C LYS A 201 -12.28 -0.02 1.66
N ILE A 202 -12.10 -1.27 2.05
CA ILE A 202 -12.34 -2.42 1.18
C ILE A 202 -13.67 -3.07 1.54
N PHE A 203 -14.47 -3.39 0.52
CA PHE A 203 -15.73 -4.11 0.67
C PHE A 203 -15.65 -5.42 -0.10
N GLN A 204 -15.85 -6.53 0.59
CA GLN A 204 -15.88 -7.84 -0.06
C GLN A 204 -17.18 -8.03 -0.84
N LYS A 205 -17.14 -8.88 -1.88
CA LYS A 205 -18.33 -9.27 -2.63
C LYS A 205 -19.32 -9.95 -1.68
N GLY A 206 -20.47 -9.30 -1.45
CA GLY A 206 -21.52 -9.78 -0.55
C GLY A 206 -21.67 -8.99 0.76
N GLN A 207 -20.89 -7.91 0.96
CA GLN A 207 -21.07 -6.92 2.03
C GLN A 207 -21.69 -5.61 1.53
#